data_AF-A0A2A5DI17-F1
#
_entry.id   AF-A0A2A5DI17-F1
#
_cell.length_a   1.000
_cell.length_b   1.000
_cell.length_c   1.000
_cell.angle_alpha   90.00
_cell.angle_beta   90.00
_cell.angle_gamma   90.00
#
_symmetry.space_group_name_H-M   'P 1'
#
loop_
_entity.id
_entity.type
_entity.pdbx_description
1 polymer ?
#
loop_
_entity_poly.entity_id
_entity_poly.type
_entity_poly.pdbx_seq_one_letter_code
_entity_poly.pdbx_strand_id
1 'polypeptide(L)' 'MNKASFRFQLQQVDLALLALFQERARLCSKVGSVAEAVAMEDLLRRADGSVPAEVIRDVFEKLNQGSVS' A
#
# COMPACT_ATOMS: atom_id res chain seq x y z
N MET A 1 -14.23 -19.00 15.73
CA MET A 1 -13.63 -17.68 16.02
C MET A 1 -14.76 -16.65 16.10
N ASN A 2 -14.86 -15.85 17.18
CA ASN A 2 -15.97 -14.90 17.32
C ASN A 2 -15.70 -13.60 16.52
N LYS A 3 -16.76 -12.86 16.17
CA LYS A 3 -16.65 -11.63 15.35
C LYS A 3 -15.76 -10.55 15.99
N ALA A 4 -15.64 -10.51 17.31
CA ALA A 4 -14.79 -9.53 18.00
C ALA A 4 -13.30 -9.81 17.76
N SER A 5 -12.89 -11.08 17.73
CA SER A 5 -11.51 -11.48 17.41
C SER A 5 -11.11 -11.09 15.99
N PHE A 6 -11.99 -11.27 15.00
CA PHE A 6 -11.71 -10.83 13.63
C PHE A 6 -11.58 -9.32 13.49
N ARG A 7 -12.41 -8.54 14.20
CA ARG A 7 -12.31 -7.07 14.19
C ARG A 7 -11.00 -6.59 14.78
N PHE A 8 -10.56 -7.21 15.87
CA PHE A 8 -9.26 -6.89 16.46
C PHE A 8 -8.12 -7.22 15.49
N GLN A 9 -8.15 -8.40 14.86
CA GLN A 9 -7.15 -8.76 13.84
C GLN A 9 -7.13 -7.77 12.67
N LEU A 10 -8.30 -7.38 12.17
CA LEU A 10 -8.41 -6.38 11.11
C LEU A 10 -7.80 -5.04 11.53
N GLN A 11 -8.10 -4.57 12.74
CA GLN A 11 -7.51 -3.34 13.28
C GLN A 11 -5.98 -3.41 13.34
N GLN A 12 -5.41 -4.56 13.73
CA GLN A 12 -3.95 -4.72 13.74
C GLN A 12 -3.35 -4.69 12.33
N VAL A 13 -4.04 -5.29 11.35
CA VAL A 13 -3.64 -5.22 9.94
C VAL A 13 -3.71 -3.78 9.42
N ASP A 14 -4.78 -3.05 9.72
CA ASP A 14 -4.95 -1.66 9.29
C ASP A 14 -3.86 -0.75 9.86
N LEU A 15 -3.50 -0.92 11.14
CA LEU A 15 -2.40 -0.18 11.76
C LEU A 15 -1.05 -0.50 11.10
N ALA A 16 -0.80 -1.76 10.76
CA ALA A 16 0.41 -2.16 10.04
C ALA A 16 0.45 -1.56 8.63
N LEU A 17 -0.67 -1.54 7.91
CA LEU A 17 -0.77 -0.92 6.59
C LEU A 17 -0.48 0.58 6.64
N LEU A 18 -1.02 1.30 7.64
CA LEU A 18 -0.73 2.72 7.83
C LEU A 18 0.76 2.99 8.06
N ALA A 19 1.41 2.20 8.92
CA ALA A 19 2.84 2.33 9.18
C ALA A 19 3.67 2.07 7.91
N LEU A 20 3.31 1.06 7.11
CA LEU A 20 3.97 0.75 5.84
C LEU A 20 3.79 1.87 4.80
N PHE A 21 2.62 2.49 4.73
CA PHE A 21 2.38 3.64 3.84
C PHE A 21 3.23 4.85 4.21
N GLN A 22 3.35 5.15 5.51
CA GLN A 22 4.22 6.23 6.00
C GLN A 22 5.69 5.97 5.65
N GLU A 23 6.16 4.75 5.90
CA GLU A 23 7.54 4.37 5.58
C GLU A 23 7.81 4.42 4.07
N ARG A 24 6.85 3.99 3.24
CA ARG A 24 6.94 4.12 1.78
C ARG A 24 7.07 5.58 1.36
N ALA A 25 6.25 6.48 1.89
CA ALA A 25 6.34 7.91 1.58
C ALA A 25 7.73 8.48 1.97
N ARG A 26 8.24 8.09 3.14
CA ARG A 26 9.59 8.45 3.63
C ARG A 26 10.72 7.92 2.72
N LEU A 27 10.52 6.76 2.08
CA LEU A 27 11.49 6.21 1.13
C LEU A 27 11.40 6.90 -0.22
N CYS A 28 10.19 7.16 -0.72
CA CYS A 28 9.97 7.89 -1.98
C CYS A 28 10.59 9.29 -1.95
N SER A 29 10.49 10.01 -0.83
CA SER A 29 11.12 11.34 -0.70
C SER A 29 12.66 11.30 -0.77
N LYS A 30 13.28 10.17 -0.43
CA LYS A 30 14.73 9.96 -0.56
C LYS A 30 15.17 9.61 -1.98
N VAL A 31 14.29 8.98 -2.76
CA VAL A 31 14.58 8.54 -4.13
C VAL A 31 14.31 9.66 -5.15
N GLY A 32 13.51 10.67 -4.79
CA GLY A 32 13.30 11.87 -5.62
C GLY A 32 12.14 11.77 -6.60
N SER A 33 11.78 10.56 -7.07
CA SER A 33 10.50 10.33 -7.76
C SER A 33 9.95 8.93 -7.50
N VAL A 34 8.62 8.81 -7.46
CA VAL A 34 7.95 7.51 -7.29
C VAL A 34 7.97 6.67 -8.58
N ALA A 35 8.13 7.33 -9.74
CA ALA A 35 8.23 6.68 -11.04
C ALA A 35 9.51 5.82 -11.17
N GLU A 36 10.55 6.12 -10.39
CA GLU A 36 11.82 5.39 -10.41
C GLU A 36 11.90 4.27 -9.36
N ALA A 37 10.96 4.19 -8.41
CA ALA A 37 11.13 3.34 -7.22
C ALA A 37 10.70 1.87 -7.42
N VAL A 38 9.58 1.61 -8.12
CA VAL A 38 9.10 0.25 -8.46
C VAL A 38 8.13 0.36 -9.65
N ALA A 39 8.35 -0.44 -10.71
CA ALA A 39 7.38 -0.54 -11.81
C ALA A 39 6.07 -1.18 -11.30
N MET A 40 4.97 -0.42 -11.33
CA MET A 40 3.64 -0.87 -10.88
C MET A 40 3.24 -2.21 -11.49
N GLU A 41 3.58 -2.42 -12.77
CA GLU A 41 3.31 -3.64 -13.50
C GLU A 41 3.98 -4.88 -12.89
N ASP A 42 5.21 -4.74 -12.39
CA ASP A 42 5.93 -5.83 -11.73
C ASP A 42 5.32 -6.18 -10.37
N LEU A 43 4.78 -5.18 -9.66
CA LEU A 43 4.11 -5.38 -8.38
C LEU A 43 2.76 -6.07 -8.58
N LEU A 44 1.97 -5.63 -9.57
CA LEU A 44 0.69 -6.24 -9.92
C LEU A 44 0.86 -7.67 -10.46
N ARG A 45 1.92 -7.94 -11.23
CA ARG A 45 2.23 -9.30 -11.71
C ARG A 45 2.56 -10.28 -10.59
N ARG A 46 3.08 -9.78 -9.47
CA ARG A 46 3.42 -10.60 -8.28
C ARG A 46 2.29 -10.64 -7.24
N ALA A 47 1.22 -9.88 -7.45
CA ALA A 47 0.10 -9.83 -6.54
C ALA A 47 -0.80 -11.07 -6.78
N ASP A 48 -0.50 -12.16 -6.09
CA ASP A 48 -1.42 -13.29 -5.96
C ASP A 48 -2.37 -13.01 -4.80
N GLY A 49 -3.60 -12.59 -5.09
CA GLY A 49 -4.56 -12.24 -4.05
C GLY A 49 -5.98 -12.05 -4.54
N SER A 50 -6.92 -12.00 -3.60
CA SER A 50 -8.35 -11.79 -3.83
C SER A 50 -8.71 -10.32 -4.09
N VAL A 51 -7.73 -9.41 -4.09
CA VAL A 51 -7.94 -7.98 -4.38
C VAL A 51 -7.69 -7.74 -5.88
N PRO A 52 -8.63 -7.16 -6.63
CA PRO A 52 -8.44 -6.89 -8.04
C PRO A 52 -7.27 -5.92 -8.32
N ALA A 53 -6.57 -6.14 -9.42
CA ALA A 53 -5.37 -5.38 -9.79
C ALA A 53 -5.66 -3.88 -9.98
N GLU A 54 -6.83 -3.54 -10.50
CA GLU A 54 -7.30 -2.16 -10.65
C GLU A 54 -7.45 -1.45 -9.31
N VAL A 55 -7.93 -2.14 -8.27
CA VAL A 55 -8.07 -1.57 -6.92
C VAL A 55 -6.68 -1.31 -6.32
N ILE A 56 -5.74 -2.25 -6.51
CA ILE A 56 -4.37 -2.09 -6.05
C ILE A 56 -3.73 -0.88 -6.74
N ARG A 57 -3.90 -0.75 -8.06
CA ARG A 57 -3.40 0.39 -8.84
C ARG A 57 -3.92 1.72 -8.28
N ASP A 58 -5.23 1.83 -8.09
CA ASP A 58 -5.87 3.03 -7.55
C ASP A 58 -5.31 3.44 -6.18
N VAL A 59 -5.09 2.47 -5.28
CA VAL A 59 -4.53 2.74 -3.95
C VAL A 59 -3.12 3.32 -4.07
N PHE A 60 -2.26 2.70 -4.87
CA PHE A 60 -0.88 3.19 -5.03
C PHE A 60 -0.82 4.54 -5.74
N GLU A 61 -1.68 4.80 -6.73
CA GLU A 61 -1.76 6.10 -7.39
C GLU A 61 -2.12 7.22 -6.40
N LYS A 62 -3.13 6.97 -5.54
CA LYS A 62 -3.52 7.94 -4.50
C LYS A 62 -2.40 8.18 -3.47
N LEU A 63 -1.70 7.11 -3.06
CA LEU A 63 -0.54 7.25 -2.17
C LEU A 63 0.57 8.09 -2.80
N ASN A 64 0.78 7.96 -4.10
CA ASN A 64 1.80 8.74 -4.82
C ASN A 64 1.43 10.23 -4.90
N GLN A 65 0.16 10.55 -5.15
CA GLN A 65 -0.32 11.94 -5.20
C GLN A 65 -0.11 12.68 -3.87
N GLY A 66 -0.35 12.00 -2.74
CA GLY A 66 -0.14 12.58 -1.40
C GLY A 66 1.33 12.72 -0.97
N SER A 67 2.26 12.11 -1.69
CA SER A 67 3.69 12.11 -1.35
C SER A 67 4.49 13.28 -1.97
N VAL A 68 3.84 14.12 -2.78
CA VAL A 68 4.45 15.24 -3.55
C VAL A 68 4.12 16.62 -2.93
N SER A 69 3.47 16.66 -1.75
CA SER A 69 3.22 17.90 -0.98
C SER A 69 4.18 18.03 0.19
#